data_AF-A0A6P5ZAC9-F1
#
_entry.id   AF-A0A6P5ZAC9-F1
#
_cell.length_a   1.000
_cell.length_b   1.000
_cell.length_c   1.000
_cell.angle_alpha   90.00
_cell.angle_beta   90.00
_cell.angle_gamma   90.00
#
_symmetry.space_group_name_H-M   'P 1'
#
loop_
_entity.id
_entity.type
_entity.pdbx_description
1 polymer ?
#
loop_
_entity_poly.entity_id
_entity_poly.type
_entity_poly.pdbx_seq_one_letter_code
_entity_poly.pdbx_strand_id
1 'polypeptide(L)'
;MALLSFPQPSFSYRCSSISFSSWHQSSVVVTTAHPFRFLAVAAATTTHRQQQSTPIDKSSLIVAETASEDQLWAAACLRVRSFYNFQDSSYGIQDHKRYLAEREFEALKERIAGKREGFKRVSCINATLPLSQLSSSADDLCAACKFADNGEDRVVVGSLDLNQCLWLPEEIAGTKPEGIEADFARAYLSNVCVARELHRNGLGYEIVSKSKRVAEKWV
;
A
#
# COMPACT_ATOMS: atom_id res chain seq x y z
N MET A 1 -39.07 1.47 34.00
CA MET A 1 -38.32 1.64 32.74
C MET A 1 -37.71 3.03 32.73
N ALA A 2 -36.39 3.13 32.91
CA ALA A 2 -35.62 4.36 32.73
C ALA A 2 -34.36 3.96 31.96
N LEU A 3 -34.23 4.47 30.73
CA LEU A 3 -33.08 4.24 29.86
C LEU A 3 -31.96 5.18 30.29
N LEU A 4 -30.86 4.61 30.76
CA LEU A 4 -29.61 5.34 31.00
C LEU A 4 -28.84 5.41 29.68
N SER A 5 -28.79 6.61 29.09
CA SER A 5 -27.97 6.91 27.93
C SER A 5 -26.50 7.05 28.36
N PHE A 6 -25.62 6.20 27.82
CA PHE A 6 -24.17 6.34 27.98
C PHE A 6 -23.62 7.39 26.99
N PRO A 7 -22.65 8.23 27.41
CA PRO A 7 -22.03 9.20 26.52
C PRO A 7 -21.07 8.50 25.55
N GLN A 8 -21.18 8.80 24.25
CA GLN A 8 -20.22 8.38 23.24
C GLN A 8 -18.91 9.16 23.39
N PRO A 9 -17.74 8.52 23.39
CA PRO A 9 -16.46 9.22 23.29
C PRO A 9 -16.26 9.74 21.86
N SER A 10 -16.16 11.05 21.72
CA SER A 10 -15.77 11.76 20.51
C SER A 10 -14.28 11.53 20.24
N PHE A 11 -13.97 10.56 19.38
CA PHE A 11 -12.62 10.39 18.84
C PHE A 11 -12.40 11.35 17.67
N SER A 12 -11.45 12.27 17.84
CA SER A 12 -10.97 13.14 16.77
C SER A 12 -10.14 12.30 15.78
N TYR A 13 -10.73 12.01 14.63
CA TYR A 13 -10.02 11.43 13.50
C TYR A 13 -9.27 12.54 12.76
N ARG A 14 -7.92 12.53 12.82
CA ARG A 14 -7.13 13.16 11.75
C ARG A 14 -7.15 12.25 10.54
N CYS A 15 -8.26 12.32 9.80
CA CYS A 15 -8.29 11.89 8.42
C CYS A 15 -7.54 12.96 7.61
N SER A 16 -6.45 12.60 6.95
CA SER A 16 -5.89 13.42 5.87
C SER A 16 -6.79 13.27 4.64
N SER A 17 -7.99 13.85 4.72
CA SER A 17 -8.84 14.09 3.56
C SER A 17 -8.31 15.32 2.84
N ILE A 18 -7.67 15.12 1.70
CA ILE A 18 -7.44 16.21 0.74
C ILE A 18 -8.81 16.49 0.09
N SER A 19 -9.52 17.47 0.63
CA SER A 19 -10.73 18.02 0.02
C SER A 19 -10.32 19.08 -1.00
N PHE A 20 -10.58 18.82 -2.28
CA PHE A 20 -10.54 19.86 -3.31
C PHE A 20 -11.82 20.69 -3.22
N SER A 21 -11.71 21.91 -2.69
CA SER A 21 -12.71 22.96 -2.88
C SER A 21 -12.25 23.88 -4.01
N SER A 22 -12.99 23.85 -5.12
CA SER A 22 -12.98 24.87 -6.17
C SER A 22 -13.18 26.25 -5.56
N TRP A 23 -12.26 27.18 -5.79
CA TRP A 23 -12.55 28.62 -5.69
C TRP A 23 -12.00 29.40 -6.88
N HIS A 24 -12.85 30.33 -7.30
CA HIS A 24 -12.75 31.16 -8.46
C HIS A 24 -11.53 32.10 -8.44
N GLN A 25 -10.96 32.21 -9.63
CA GLN A 25 -10.21 33.31 -10.24
C GLN A 25 -10.33 34.69 -9.54
N SER A 26 -9.19 35.27 -9.19
CA SER A 26 -8.93 36.71 -9.33
C SER A 26 -7.41 36.98 -9.28
N SER A 27 -6.90 37.55 -10.37
CA SER A 27 -5.51 37.94 -10.56
C SER A 27 -5.20 39.25 -9.86
N VAL A 28 -4.16 39.30 -9.02
CA VAL A 28 -3.40 40.54 -8.76
C VAL A 28 -1.93 40.18 -8.52
N VAL A 29 -1.07 40.75 -9.35
CA VAL A 29 0.40 40.68 -9.26
C VAL A 29 0.86 41.58 -8.11
N VAL A 30 1.60 41.03 -7.14
CA VAL A 30 2.41 41.83 -6.21
C VAL A 30 3.79 41.19 -6.07
N THR A 31 4.76 41.84 -6.70
CA THR A 31 6.19 41.63 -6.55
C THR A 31 6.64 42.11 -5.18
N THR A 32 7.00 41.20 -4.26
CA THR A 32 7.91 41.52 -3.15
C THR A 32 8.76 40.30 -2.80
N ALA A 33 10.05 40.38 -3.09
CA ALA A 33 11.05 39.39 -2.73
C ALA A 33 11.15 39.29 -1.19
N HIS A 34 10.69 38.19 -0.63
CA HIS A 34 10.95 37.81 0.75
C HIS A 34 11.90 36.61 0.74
N PRO A 35 12.98 36.61 1.54
CA PRO A 35 13.85 35.45 1.62
C PRO A 35 13.06 34.29 2.20
N PHE A 36 12.85 33.26 1.39
CA PHE A 36 12.30 31.97 1.83
C PHE A 36 13.21 31.42 2.93
N ARG A 37 12.80 31.60 4.19
CA ARG A 37 13.37 30.85 5.30
C ARG A 37 12.83 29.43 5.17
N PHE A 38 13.67 28.52 4.68
CA PHE A 38 13.44 27.09 4.86
C PHE A 38 13.33 26.83 6.37
N LEU A 39 12.10 26.62 6.86
CA LEU A 39 11.92 25.97 8.15
C LEU A 39 12.44 24.55 7.98
N ALA A 40 13.61 24.28 8.57
CA ALA A 40 14.08 22.92 8.74
C ALA A 40 12.99 22.17 9.51
N VAL A 41 12.26 21.30 8.83
CA VAL A 41 11.38 20.32 9.47
C VAL A 41 12.31 19.50 10.34
N ALA A 42 12.19 19.67 11.66
CA ALA A 42 12.91 18.84 12.61
C ALA A 42 12.62 17.38 12.26
N ALA A 43 13.67 16.63 11.91
CA ALA A 43 13.57 15.19 11.75
C ALA A 43 13.01 14.66 13.06
N ALA A 44 11.75 14.22 13.05
CA ALA A 44 11.19 13.52 14.19
C ALA A 44 12.12 12.33 14.44
N THR A 45 12.82 12.35 15.57
CA THR A 45 13.67 11.26 16.02
C THR A 45 12.74 10.08 16.31
N THR A 46 12.34 9.34 15.28
CA THR A 46 11.78 8.02 15.46
C THR A 46 12.84 7.25 16.20
N THR A 47 12.51 6.81 17.42
CA THR A 47 13.27 5.79 18.14
C THR A 47 13.31 4.58 17.21
N HIS A 48 14.38 4.52 16.41
CA HIS A 48 14.66 3.41 15.52
C HIS A 48 15.07 2.27 16.45
N ARG A 49 14.07 1.62 17.06
CA ARG A 49 14.25 0.32 17.69
C ARG A 49 14.92 -0.49 16.58
N GLN A 50 16.19 -0.85 16.76
CA GLN A 50 16.95 -1.62 15.79
C GLN A 50 16.26 -2.98 15.72
N GLN A 51 15.19 -3.07 14.92
CA GLN A 51 14.62 -4.34 14.53
C GLN A 51 15.66 -4.94 13.61
N GLN A 52 16.31 -6.00 14.11
CA GLN A 52 17.18 -6.84 13.32
C GLN A 52 16.33 -7.36 12.17
N SER A 53 16.65 -6.97 10.94
CA SER A 53 15.99 -7.52 9.76
C SER A 53 16.45 -8.96 9.61
N THR A 54 15.51 -9.90 9.51
CA THR A 54 15.86 -11.29 9.23
C THR A 54 16.40 -11.36 7.80
N PRO A 55 17.65 -11.83 7.58
CA PRO A 55 18.16 -12.05 6.23
C PRO A 55 17.30 -13.09 5.52
N ILE A 56 16.95 -12.84 4.26
CA ILE A 56 16.19 -13.80 3.45
C ILE A 56 17.07 -14.46 2.41
N ASP A 57 16.78 -15.72 2.11
CA ASP A 57 17.31 -16.38 0.93
C ASP A 57 16.49 -15.96 -0.31
N LYS A 58 17.08 -15.11 -1.14
CA LYS A 58 16.43 -14.61 -2.36
C LYS A 58 16.16 -15.70 -3.41
N SER A 59 16.82 -16.86 -3.34
CA SER A 59 16.59 -17.94 -4.30
C SER A 59 15.17 -18.51 -4.22
N SER A 60 14.55 -18.41 -3.05
CA SER A 60 13.19 -18.91 -2.76
C SER A 60 12.11 -17.82 -2.87
N LEU A 61 12.51 -16.58 -3.16
CA LEU A 61 11.62 -15.45 -3.37
C LEU A 61 10.91 -15.56 -4.71
N ILE A 62 9.58 -15.53 -4.68
CA ILE A 62 8.76 -15.46 -5.88
C ILE A 62 8.12 -14.08 -5.97
N VAL A 63 8.34 -13.38 -7.08
CA VAL A 63 7.70 -12.09 -7.39
C VAL A 63 6.86 -12.22 -8.66
N ALA A 64 5.56 -12.21 -8.49
CA ALA A 64 4.61 -12.54 -9.55
C ALA A 64 3.34 -11.69 -9.50
N GLU A 65 2.71 -11.54 -10.67
CA GLU A 65 1.33 -11.07 -10.76
C GLU A 65 0.41 -12.15 -10.20
N THR A 66 -0.67 -11.76 -9.54
CA THR A 66 -1.63 -12.72 -8.99
C THR A 66 -3.07 -12.23 -9.14
N ALA A 67 -3.95 -13.21 -9.34
CA ALA A 67 -5.39 -13.07 -9.25
C ALA A 67 -6.02 -14.15 -8.34
N SER A 68 -5.18 -14.92 -7.63
CA SER A 68 -5.64 -15.94 -6.68
C SER A 68 -6.24 -15.27 -5.45
N GLU A 69 -7.46 -15.67 -5.07
CA GLU A 69 -8.15 -15.06 -3.94
C GLU A 69 -7.36 -15.18 -2.63
N ASP A 70 -6.75 -16.33 -2.36
CA ASP A 70 -5.95 -16.55 -1.15
C ASP A 70 -4.72 -15.61 -1.11
N GLN A 71 -4.09 -15.39 -2.26
CA GLN A 71 -2.96 -14.45 -2.36
C GLN A 71 -3.40 -12.99 -2.24
N LEU A 72 -4.55 -12.63 -2.81
CA LEU A 72 -5.11 -11.29 -2.70
C LEU A 72 -5.55 -10.99 -1.26
N TRP A 73 -6.11 -11.98 -0.55
CA TRP A 73 -6.45 -11.87 0.87
C TRP A 73 -5.19 -11.65 1.72
N ALA A 74 -4.16 -12.48 1.53
CA ALA A 74 -2.88 -12.33 2.22
C ALA A 74 -2.23 -10.95 1.96
N ALA A 75 -2.33 -10.44 0.73
CA ALA A 75 -1.87 -9.09 0.37
C ALA A 75 -2.69 -7.99 1.07
N ALA A 76 -4.01 -8.12 1.13
CA ALA A 76 -4.87 -7.18 1.85
C ALA A 76 -4.51 -7.12 3.34
N CYS A 77 -4.31 -8.27 3.98
CA CYS A 77 -3.81 -8.36 5.35
C CYS A 77 -2.46 -7.66 5.53
N LEU A 78 -1.51 -7.86 4.59
CA LEU A 78 -0.21 -7.20 4.63
C LEU A 78 -0.34 -5.67 4.52
N ARG A 79 -1.23 -5.16 3.67
CA ARG A 79 -1.51 -3.73 3.51
C ARG A 79 -2.06 -3.12 4.78
N VAL A 80 -3.04 -3.77 5.41
CA VAL A 80 -3.60 -3.32 6.70
C VAL A 80 -2.50 -3.25 7.75
N ARG A 81 -1.64 -4.28 7.84
CA ARG A 81 -0.49 -4.28 8.76
C ARG A 81 0.53 -3.18 8.47
N SER A 82 0.68 -2.79 7.20
CA SER A 82 1.72 -1.86 6.76
C SER A 82 1.29 -0.40 6.83
N PHE A 83 0.02 -0.10 6.56
CA PHE A 83 -0.49 1.26 6.44
C PHE A 83 -1.25 1.76 7.66
N TYR A 84 -1.64 0.87 8.57
CA TYR A 84 -2.35 1.23 9.80
C TYR A 84 -1.50 0.97 11.04
N ASN A 85 -1.41 1.99 11.89
CA ASN A 85 -0.83 1.87 13.22
C ASN A 85 -1.95 1.64 14.23
N PHE A 86 -2.02 0.42 14.75
CA PHE A 86 -2.99 0.08 15.79
C PHE A 86 -2.35 0.23 17.17
N GLN A 87 -3.15 0.66 18.15
CA GLN A 87 -2.75 0.66 19.56
C GLN A 87 -3.11 -0.68 20.17
N ASP A 88 -2.13 -1.44 20.67
CA ASP A 88 -2.34 -2.80 21.20
C ASP A 88 -3.31 -2.83 22.40
N SER A 89 -3.52 -1.70 23.08
CA SER A 89 -4.46 -1.55 24.19
C SER A 89 -5.92 -1.35 23.78
N SER A 90 -6.23 -1.23 22.49
CA SER A 90 -7.61 -1.00 22.01
C SER A 90 -8.43 -2.29 22.01
N TYR A 91 -9.63 -2.23 22.59
CA TYR A 91 -10.61 -3.32 22.52
C TYR A 91 -11.09 -3.56 21.07
N GLY A 92 -11.26 -4.81 20.67
CA GLY A 92 -11.79 -5.16 19.33
C GLY A 92 -10.80 -4.95 18.16
N ILE A 93 -9.50 -4.81 18.44
CA ILE A 93 -8.47 -4.54 17.43
C ILE A 93 -8.41 -5.60 16.31
N GLN A 94 -8.63 -6.88 16.64
CA GLN A 94 -8.54 -7.96 15.65
C GLN A 94 -9.73 -7.93 14.68
N ASP A 95 -10.94 -7.71 15.18
CA ASP A 95 -12.13 -7.53 14.34
C ASP A 95 -11.99 -6.31 13.43
N HIS A 96 -11.43 -5.22 13.96
CA HIS A 96 -11.17 -4.03 13.16
C HIS A 96 -10.14 -4.26 12.05
N LYS A 97 -9.03 -4.94 12.35
CA LYS A 97 -8.03 -5.35 11.34
C LYS A 97 -8.65 -6.21 10.25
N ARG A 98 -9.46 -7.20 10.64
CA ARG A 98 -10.17 -8.08 9.72
C ARG A 98 -11.13 -7.29 8.83
N TYR A 99 -11.95 -6.41 9.40
CA TYR A 99 -12.86 -5.55 8.63
C TYR A 99 -12.13 -4.70 7.59
N LEU A 100 -10.98 -4.11 7.94
CA LEU A 100 -10.16 -3.35 7.00
C LEU A 100 -9.60 -4.24 5.89
N ALA A 101 -9.18 -5.47 6.23
CA ALA A 101 -8.65 -6.43 5.26
C ALA A 101 -9.74 -6.90 4.28
N GLU A 102 -10.95 -7.20 4.77
CA GLU A 102 -12.12 -7.55 3.94
C GLU A 102 -12.43 -6.45 2.91
N ARG A 103 -12.41 -5.18 3.35
CA ARG A 103 -12.64 -4.05 2.45
C ARG A 103 -11.55 -3.88 1.40
N GLU A 104 -10.29 -4.00 1.80
CA GLU A 104 -9.18 -3.90 0.86
C GLU A 104 -9.18 -5.07 -0.13
N PHE A 105 -9.48 -6.28 0.33
CA PHE A 105 -9.59 -7.48 -0.49
C PHE A 105 -10.66 -7.35 -1.58
N GLU A 106 -11.88 -6.96 -1.22
CA GLU A 106 -12.96 -6.78 -2.20
C GLU A 106 -12.64 -5.66 -3.19
N ALA A 107 -12.13 -4.52 -2.71
CA ALA A 107 -11.72 -3.41 -3.57
C ALA A 107 -10.56 -3.78 -4.51
N LEU A 108 -9.66 -4.68 -4.09
CA LEU A 108 -8.57 -5.19 -4.91
C LEU A 108 -9.09 -6.16 -5.98
N LYS A 109 -9.98 -7.09 -5.61
CA LYS A 109 -10.64 -8.00 -6.55
C LYS A 109 -11.40 -7.26 -7.64
N GLU A 110 -12.19 -6.25 -7.28
CA GLU A 110 -12.94 -5.45 -8.26
C GLU A 110 -12.02 -4.73 -9.25
N ARG A 111 -10.90 -4.18 -8.77
CA ARG A 111 -9.90 -3.50 -9.61
C ARG A 111 -9.26 -4.45 -10.61
N ILE A 112 -8.77 -5.60 -10.15
CA ILE A 112 -8.10 -6.60 -11.01
C ILE A 112 -9.09 -7.20 -12.01
N ALA A 113 -10.34 -7.41 -11.61
CA ALA A 113 -11.40 -7.91 -12.48
C ALA A 113 -11.90 -6.86 -13.50
N GLY A 114 -11.35 -5.64 -13.50
CA GLY A 114 -11.77 -4.56 -14.40
C GLY A 114 -13.18 -4.03 -14.13
N LYS A 115 -13.73 -4.28 -12.94
CA LYS A 115 -15.08 -3.84 -12.55
C LYS A 115 -15.12 -2.41 -12.02
N ARG A 116 -13.95 -1.83 -11.70
CA ARG A 116 -13.84 -0.48 -11.16
C ARG A 116 -13.60 0.54 -12.25
N GLU A 117 -14.46 1.55 -12.30
CA GLU A 117 -14.35 2.66 -13.25
C GLU A 117 -13.03 3.43 -13.11
N GLY A 118 -12.60 4.05 -14.22
CA GLY A 118 -11.37 4.84 -14.29
C GLY A 118 -10.10 4.02 -14.54
N PHE A 119 -10.13 2.70 -14.35
CA PHE A 119 -9.01 1.80 -14.64
C PHE A 119 -9.18 1.12 -16.00
N LYS A 120 -8.12 1.16 -16.83
CA LYS A 120 -8.00 0.33 -18.04
C LYS A 120 -7.51 -1.07 -17.68
N ARG A 121 -6.48 -1.15 -16.85
CA ARG A 121 -5.92 -2.41 -16.34
C ARG A 121 -5.33 -2.20 -14.95
N VAL A 122 -5.48 -3.22 -14.11
CA VAL A 122 -4.81 -3.29 -12.81
C VAL A 122 -4.18 -4.67 -12.67
N SER A 123 -2.97 -4.72 -12.11
CA SER A 123 -2.32 -5.95 -11.71
C SER A 123 -1.77 -5.83 -10.31
N CYS A 124 -2.07 -6.83 -9.47
CA CYS A 124 -1.47 -6.97 -8.16
C CYS A 124 -0.22 -7.83 -8.28
N ILE A 125 0.90 -7.30 -7.79
CA ILE A 125 2.19 -7.98 -7.77
C ILE A 125 2.56 -8.24 -6.33
N ASN A 126 2.75 -9.52 -6.01
CA ASN A 126 3.16 -9.97 -4.69
C ASN A 126 4.56 -10.54 -4.71
N ALA A 127 5.32 -10.24 -3.66
CA ALA A 127 6.51 -10.98 -3.28
C ALA A 127 6.14 -12.01 -2.21
N THR A 128 6.54 -13.26 -2.39
CA THR A 128 6.20 -14.35 -1.48
C THR A 128 7.42 -15.20 -1.13
N LEU A 129 7.46 -15.68 0.11
CA LEU A 129 8.49 -16.60 0.62
C LEU A 129 7.83 -17.85 1.21
N PRO A 130 8.51 -19.01 1.17
CA PRO A 130 8.07 -20.19 1.92
C PRO A 130 7.99 -19.88 3.42
N LEU A 131 6.97 -20.41 4.10
CA LEU A 131 6.80 -20.24 5.55
C LEU A 131 8.04 -20.73 6.32
N SER A 132 8.70 -21.78 5.84
CA SER A 132 9.91 -22.36 6.42
C SER A 132 11.12 -21.41 6.47
N GLN A 133 11.12 -20.34 5.67
CA GLN A 133 12.18 -19.33 5.68
C GLN A 133 11.93 -18.18 6.67
N LEU A 134 10.76 -18.14 7.30
CA LEU A 134 10.42 -17.11 8.27
C LEU A 134 10.66 -17.63 9.68
N SER A 135 11.41 -16.85 10.46
CA SER A 135 11.69 -17.15 11.88
C SER A 135 10.44 -16.95 12.74
N SER A 136 10.43 -17.52 13.95
CA SER A 136 9.36 -17.32 14.93
C SER A 136 9.12 -15.86 15.32
N SER A 137 10.11 -14.98 15.14
CA SER A 137 9.92 -13.52 15.31
C SER A 137 8.95 -12.90 14.30
N ALA A 138 8.54 -13.63 13.26
CA ALA A 138 7.58 -13.22 12.25
C ALA A 138 6.20 -13.88 12.42
N ASP A 139 5.90 -14.48 13.58
CA ASP A 139 4.65 -15.22 13.80
C ASP A 139 3.39 -14.41 13.46
N ASP A 140 3.34 -13.13 13.85
CA ASP A 140 2.21 -12.25 13.51
C ASP A 140 2.07 -11.99 12.01
N LEU A 141 3.19 -11.93 11.28
CA LEU A 141 3.21 -11.78 9.82
C LEU A 141 2.73 -13.08 9.17
N CYS A 142 3.28 -14.21 9.59
CA CYS A 142 2.92 -15.54 9.10
C CYS A 142 1.44 -15.83 9.34
N ALA A 143 0.91 -15.55 10.53
CA ALA A 143 -0.49 -15.79 10.86
C ALA A 143 -1.45 -14.97 9.97
N ALA A 144 -1.10 -13.73 9.66
CA ALA A 144 -1.99 -12.82 8.93
C ALA A 144 -1.86 -12.94 7.39
N CYS A 145 -0.67 -13.27 6.89
CA CYS A 145 -0.32 -13.14 5.47
C CYS A 145 0.03 -14.48 4.80
N LYS A 146 -0.25 -15.61 5.45
CA LYS A 146 -0.05 -16.95 4.89
C LYS A 146 -1.16 -17.34 3.92
N PHE A 147 -0.79 -18.09 2.89
CA PHE A 147 -1.68 -18.78 1.97
C PHE A 147 -1.05 -20.12 1.56
N ALA A 148 -1.86 -21.04 1.06
CA ALA A 148 -1.38 -22.29 0.48
C ALA A 148 -1.25 -22.16 -1.04
N ASP A 149 -0.13 -22.62 -1.60
CA ASP A 149 0.10 -22.65 -3.05
C ASP A 149 0.68 -24.00 -3.44
N ASN A 150 -0.06 -24.77 -4.25
CA ASN A 150 0.35 -26.09 -4.71
C ASN A 150 0.84 -27.04 -3.59
N GLY A 151 0.23 -26.95 -2.39
CA GLY A 151 0.58 -27.77 -1.23
C GLY A 151 1.74 -27.24 -0.38
N GLU A 152 2.33 -26.08 -0.73
CA GLU A 152 3.31 -25.38 0.08
C GLU A 152 2.67 -24.17 0.79
N ASP A 153 2.92 -24.02 2.09
CA ASP A 153 2.55 -22.82 2.83
C ASP A 153 3.54 -21.69 2.51
N ARG A 154 3.02 -20.59 1.94
CA ARG A 154 3.79 -19.40 1.57
C ARG A 154 3.21 -18.16 2.27
N VAL A 155 4.02 -17.12 2.37
CA VAL A 155 3.62 -15.85 3.02
C VAL A 155 3.85 -14.69 2.06
N VAL A 156 2.86 -13.80 1.93
CA VAL A 156 3.03 -12.54 1.20
C VAL A 156 3.85 -11.58 2.06
N VAL A 157 5.04 -11.23 1.57
CA VAL A 157 6.02 -10.40 2.28
C VAL A 157 6.21 -9.01 1.66
N GLY A 158 5.62 -8.79 0.49
CA GLY A 158 5.48 -7.47 -0.11
C GLY A 158 4.38 -7.47 -1.15
N SER A 159 3.76 -6.32 -1.36
CA SER A 159 2.67 -6.13 -2.32
C SER A 159 2.77 -4.77 -2.98
N LEU A 160 2.23 -4.68 -4.20
CA LEU A 160 2.12 -3.47 -5.00
C LEU A 160 1.00 -3.66 -6.03
N ASP A 161 0.30 -2.58 -6.33
CA ASP A 161 -0.58 -2.52 -7.49
C ASP A 161 0.06 -1.67 -8.59
N LEU A 162 0.12 -2.24 -9.79
CA LEU A 162 0.38 -1.49 -11.02
C LEU A 162 -0.98 -1.14 -11.62
N ASN A 163 -1.22 0.15 -11.87
CA ASN A 163 -2.50 0.64 -12.36
C ASN A 163 -2.30 1.46 -13.64
N GLN A 164 -3.00 1.10 -14.71
CA GLN A 164 -3.14 1.91 -15.91
C GLN A 164 -4.57 2.46 -15.92
N CYS A 165 -4.69 3.77 -15.79
CA CYS A 165 -6.00 4.45 -15.82
C CYS A 165 -6.37 4.88 -17.23
N LEU A 166 -7.66 5.15 -17.43
CA LEU A 166 -8.15 5.85 -18.63
C LEU A 166 -7.71 7.32 -18.64
N TRP A 167 -7.63 7.90 -17.44
CA TRP A 167 -7.19 9.27 -17.20
C TRP A 167 -6.31 9.28 -15.95
N LEU A 168 -5.12 9.85 -16.05
CA LEU A 168 -4.22 10.00 -14.90
C LEU A 168 -4.15 11.47 -14.49
N PRO A 169 -4.19 11.79 -13.19
CA PRO A 169 -3.97 13.14 -12.72
C PRO A 169 -2.58 13.65 -13.11
N GLU A 170 -2.46 14.97 -13.31
CA GLU A 170 -1.17 15.61 -13.63
C GLU A 170 -0.17 15.47 -12.47
N GLU A 171 -0.67 15.51 -11.23
CA GLU A 171 0.11 15.44 -9.98
C GLU A 171 0.50 13.99 -9.60
N ILE A 172 1.11 13.25 -10.52
CA ILE A 172 1.77 11.98 -10.18
C ILE A 172 3.27 12.18 -10.28
N ALA A 173 3.99 11.82 -9.22
CA ALA A 173 5.44 11.86 -9.17
C ALA A 173 6.06 11.08 -10.36
N GLY A 174 7.03 11.71 -11.03
CA GLY A 174 7.68 11.20 -12.24
C GLY A 174 7.41 12.07 -13.47
N THR A 175 8.17 11.85 -14.53
CA THR A 175 8.04 12.63 -15.78
C THR A 175 6.88 12.08 -16.61
N LYS A 176 5.97 12.96 -17.04
CA LYS A 176 4.94 12.59 -18.04
C LYS A 176 5.67 12.23 -19.34
N PRO A 177 5.42 11.05 -19.94
CA PRO A 177 5.97 10.74 -21.26
C PRO A 177 5.54 11.79 -22.30
N GLU A 178 6.33 12.00 -23.34
CA GLU A 178 5.96 12.91 -24.43
C GLU A 178 5.23 12.15 -25.56
N GLY A 179 4.40 12.86 -26.33
CA GLY A 179 3.70 12.31 -27.50
C GLY A 179 2.25 11.88 -27.27
N ILE A 180 1.60 11.40 -28.32
CA ILE A 180 0.16 11.02 -28.34
C ILE A 180 -0.12 9.84 -27.39
N GLU A 181 0.87 8.99 -27.18
CA GLU A 181 0.77 7.80 -26.33
C GLU A 181 0.92 8.12 -24.84
N ALA A 182 1.33 9.34 -24.47
CA ALA A 182 1.63 9.73 -23.10
C ALA A 182 0.48 9.49 -22.11
N ASP A 183 -0.75 9.68 -22.57
CA ASP A 183 -1.95 9.54 -21.74
C ASP A 183 -2.40 8.08 -21.61
N PHE A 184 -2.04 7.20 -22.56
CA PHE A 184 -2.46 5.79 -22.58
C PHE A 184 -1.35 4.80 -22.20
N ALA A 185 -0.08 5.16 -22.36
CA ALA A 185 1.10 4.35 -22.04
C ALA A 185 1.59 4.54 -20.59
N ARG A 186 0.95 5.44 -19.84
CA ARG A 186 1.32 5.74 -18.45
C ARG A 186 0.60 4.82 -17.47
N ALA A 187 1.35 4.33 -16.49
CA ALA A 187 0.84 3.60 -15.34
C ALA A 187 1.45 4.16 -14.06
N TYR A 188 0.80 3.93 -12.92
CA TYR A 188 1.32 4.32 -11.62
C TYR A 188 1.30 3.15 -10.63
N LEU A 189 2.13 3.29 -9.61
CA LEU A 189 2.29 2.34 -8.53
C LEU A 189 1.46 2.79 -7.33
N SER A 190 0.69 1.90 -6.72
CA SER A 190 0.01 2.15 -5.46
C SER A 190 0.12 0.95 -4.51
N ASN A 191 -0.30 1.14 -3.26
CA ASN A 191 -0.32 0.09 -2.24
C ASN A 191 1.01 -0.65 -2.11
N VAL A 192 2.12 0.09 -2.27
CA VAL A 192 3.47 -0.45 -2.21
C VAL A 192 3.84 -0.66 -0.75
N CYS A 193 4.01 -1.91 -0.35
CA CYS A 193 4.42 -2.26 1.00
C CYS A 193 5.34 -3.48 1.03
N VAL A 194 6.17 -3.53 2.07
CA VAL A 194 7.04 -4.66 2.41
C VAL A 194 6.89 -4.90 3.91
N ALA A 195 6.78 -6.16 4.31
CA ALA A 195 6.75 -6.57 5.70
C ALA A 195 7.95 -5.98 6.46
N ARG A 196 7.68 -5.29 7.58
CA ARG A 196 8.66 -4.53 8.34
C ARG A 196 9.83 -5.38 8.81
N GLU A 197 9.52 -6.61 9.20
CA GLU A 197 10.45 -7.64 9.65
C GLU A 197 11.53 -7.97 8.60
N LEU A 198 11.23 -7.71 7.32
CA LEU A 198 12.06 -8.07 6.17
C LEU A 198 12.58 -6.84 5.42
N HIS A 199 12.48 -5.64 6.00
CA HIS A 199 13.09 -4.43 5.43
C HIS A 199 14.60 -4.60 5.24
N ARG A 200 15.18 -3.83 4.31
CA ARG A 200 16.61 -3.88 3.95
C ARG A 200 17.09 -5.18 3.28
N ASN A 201 16.18 -6.07 2.90
CA ASN A 201 16.49 -7.25 2.07
C ASN A 201 16.34 -7.02 0.55
N GLY A 202 16.00 -5.79 0.12
CA GLY A 202 15.81 -5.45 -1.29
C GLY A 202 14.45 -5.84 -1.88
N LEU A 203 13.49 -6.33 -1.09
CA LEU A 203 12.16 -6.74 -1.55
C LEU A 203 11.41 -5.63 -2.32
N GLY A 204 11.51 -4.38 -1.87
CA GLY A 204 10.89 -3.24 -2.57
C GLY A 204 11.46 -3.04 -3.98
N TYR A 205 12.78 -3.25 -4.15
CA TYR A 205 13.41 -3.21 -5.47
C TYR A 205 12.90 -4.34 -6.37
N GLU A 206 12.76 -5.56 -5.85
CA GLU A 206 12.30 -6.71 -6.63
C GLU A 206 10.87 -6.51 -7.16
N ILE A 207 9.95 -6.04 -6.30
CA ILE A 207 8.54 -5.80 -6.68
C ILE A 207 8.41 -4.67 -7.70
N VAL A 208 9.13 -3.55 -7.51
CA VAL A 208 9.13 -2.44 -8.48
C VAL A 208 9.80 -2.85 -9.79
N SER A 209 10.83 -3.69 -9.76
CA SER A 209 11.46 -4.21 -10.98
C SER A 209 10.51 -5.14 -11.73
N LYS A 210 9.74 -5.98 -11.03
CA LYS A 210 8.69 -6.79 -11.63
C LYS A 210 7.60 -5.91 -12.25
N SER A 211 7.16 -4.85 -11.58
CA SER A 211 6.11 -3.98 -12.12
C SER A 211 6.49 -3.33 -13.44
N LYS A 212 7.75 -2.95 -13.63
CA LYS A 212 8.24 -2.43 -14.92
C LYS A 212 8.11 -3.47 -16.03
N ARG A 213 8.56 -4.70 -15.78
CA ARG A 213 8.45 -5.82 -16.75
C ARG A 213 7.00 -6.20 -17.08
N VAL A 214 6.09 -5.99 -16.13
CA VAL A 214 4.64 -6.17 -16.37
C VAL A 214 4.11 -5.04 -17.24
N ALA A 215 4.45 -3.79 -16.91
CA ALA A 215 4.03 -2.61 -17.66
C ALA A 215 4.52 -2.63 -19.12
N GLU A 216 5.73 -3.14 -19.39
CA GLU A 216 6.26 -3.32 -20.75
C GLU A 216 5.39 -4.22 -21.64
N LYS A 217 4.58 -5.11 -21.04
CA LYS A 217 3.62 -5.98 -21.76
C LYS A 217 2.24 -5.34 -21.94
N TRP A 218 2.04 -4.13 -21.43
CA TRP A 218 0.77 -3.39 -21.52
C TRP A 218 0.78 -2.37 -22.68
N VAL A 219 1.89 -2.30 -23.40
CA VAL A 219 2.09 -1.52 -24.62
C VAL A 219 1.37 -2.20 -25.78
#